data_AF-A0A7Y3HW76-F1
#
_entry.id   AF-A0A7Y3HW76-F1
#
_cell.length_a   1.000
_cell.length_b   1.000
_cell.length_c   1.000
_cell.angle_alpha   90.00
_cell.angle_beta   90.00
_cell.angle_gamma   90.00
#
_symmetry.space_group_name_H-M   'P 1'
#
loop_
_entity.id
_entity.type
_entity.pdbx_description
1 polymer ?
#
loop_
_entity_poly.entity_id
_entity_poly.type
_entity_poly.pdbx_seq_one_letter_code
_entity_poly.pdbx_strand_id
1 'polypeptide(L)'
;IGLNTDCQQHAYVLKEGETTVPDFLEEAFKQGNRVQDIFTGYFKEGDSGNVILAKSLEKGRSEGLRPAIYTHPLGTYGHSSGTTLGMWDSQGGVPVNGDYPLHVNTVYAIELNTTVTIEPWKKDVRIMLEEAGFFGEDGFRYVNGRQEAIKAIDW
;
A
#
# COMPACT_ATOMS: atom_id res chain seq x y z
N ILE A 1 -12.45 -0.46 -23.76
CA ILE A 1 -12.65 -1.30 -22.56
C ILE A 1 -12.47 -0.36 -21.37
N GLY A 2 -13.53 -0.03 -20.64
CA GLY A 2 -13.54 1.01 -19.59
C GLY A 2 -13.13 0.48 -18.21
N LEU A 3 -11.92 -0.08 -18.11
CA LEU A 3 -11.36 -0.58 -16.85
C LEU A 3 -10.44 0.48 -16.25
N ASN A 4 -10.42 0.56 -14.91
CA ASN A 4 -9.63 1.53 -14.17
C ASN A 4 -8.42 0.86 -13.50
N THR A 5 -7.33 1.60 -13.44
CA THR A 5 -6.15 1.33 -12.64
C THR A 5 -5.93 2.53 -11.73
N ASP A 6 -5.40 2.31 -10.55
CA ASP A 6 -5.02 3.38 -9.63
C ASP A 6 -3.56 3.20 -9.20
N CYS A 7 -2.83 4.32 -9.06
CA CYS A 7 -1.39 4.30 -8.87
C CYS A 7 -0.87 5.61 -8.26
N GLN A 8 -0.02 5.45 -7.25
CA GLN A 8 0.72 6.51 -6.60
C GLN A 8 2.17 6.08 -6.39
N GLN A 9 3.11 6.91 -6.87
CA GLN A 9 4.55 6.66 -6.78
C GLN A 9 5.31 7.89 -6.28
N HIS A 10 6.49 7.66 -5.72
CA HIS A 10 7.39 8.70 -5.21
C HIS A 10 8.45 9.10 -6.23
N ALA A 11 8.67 10.40 -6.34
CA ALA A 11 9.83 10.96 -7.02
C ALA A 11 10.53 11.95 -6.11
N TYR A 12 11.85 12.09 -6.29
CA TYR A 12 12.67 13.03 -5.55
C TYR A 12 13.40 13.93 -6.54
N VAL A 13 13.19 15.25 -6.40
CA VAL A 13 13.90 16.25 -7.22
C VAL A 13 15.26 16.50 -6.59
N LEU A 14 16.31 16.20 -7.35
CA LEU A 14 17.69 16.34 -6.92
C LEU A 14 18.03 17.81 -6.67
N LYS A 15 18.78 18.08 -5.61
CA LYS A 15 19.41 19.39 -5.41
C LYS A 15 20.59 19.55 -6.36
N GLU A 16 21.03 20.80 -6.56
CA GLU A 16 22.24 21.07 -7.33
C GLU A 16 23.44 20.30 -6.77
N GLY A 17 24.09 19.53 -7.63
CA GLY A 17 25.22 18.67 -7.28
C GLY A 17 24.87 17.32 -6.64
N GLU A 18 23.59 17.04 -6.42
CA GLU A 18 23.10 15.73 -5.94
C GLU A 18 22.86 14.78 -7.12
N THR A 19 23.29 13.53 -6.99
CA THR A 19 23.20 12.55 -8.09
C THR A 19 22.28 11.36 -7.80
N THR A 20 21.87 11.20 -6.54
CA THR A 20 21.08 10.06 -6.06
C THR A 20 20.09 10.51 -5.00
N VAL A 21 19.05 9.70 -4.78
CA VAL A 21 18.12 9.92 -3.67
C VAL A 21 18.89 9.75 -2.35
N PRO A 22 18.68 10.61 -1.33
CA PRO A 22 19.31 10.42 -0.03
C PRO A 22 18.97 9.07 0.62
N ASP A 23 19.98 8.41 1.20
CA ASP A 23 19.86 7.10 1.85
C ASP A 23 18.72 7.02 2.88
N PHE A 24 18.48 8.11 3.64
CA PHE A 24 17.42 8.13 4.64
C PHE A 24 16.01 8.09 4.03
N LEU A 25 15.83 8.57 2.79
CA LEU A 25 14.59 8.44 2.03
C LEU A 25 14.45 7.06 1.40
N GLU A 26 15.55 6.49 0.92
CA GLU A 26 15.55 5.10 0.44
C GLU A 26 15.18 4.13 1.56
N GLU A 27 15.72 4.32 2.76
CA GLU A 27 15.39 3.48 3.93
C GLU A 27 13.95 3.68 4.40
N ALA A 28 13.43 4.91 4.35
CA ALA A 28 12.01 5.15 4.58
C ALA A 28 11.15 4.43 3.53
N PHE A 29 11.54 4.47 2.26
CA PHE A 29 10.82 3.81 1.17
C PHE A 29 10.72 2.29 1.35
N LYS A 30 11.82 1.64 1.75
CA LYS A 30 11.83 0.19 2.06
C LYS A 30 10.82 -0.19 3.14
N GLN A 31 10.60 0.68 4.13
CA GLN A 31 9.55 0.45 5.14
C GLN A 31 8.15 0.45 4.52
N GLY A 32 7.89 1.30 3.51
CA GLY A 32 6.64 1.27 2.74
C GLY A 32 6.46 -0.06 1.99
N ASN A 33 7.49 -0.51 1.27
CA ASN A 33 7.48 -1.82 0.60
C ASN A 33 7.29 -2.97 1.60
N ARG A 34 7.85 -2.85 2.79
CA ARG A 34 7.66 -3.86 3.84
C ARG A 34 6.21 -3.94 4.29
N VAL A 35 5.49 -2.82 4.41
CA VAL A 35 4.04 -2.83 4.70
C VAL A 35 3.27 -3.46 3.54
N GLN A 36 3.64 -3.20 2.29
CA GLN A 36 3.06 -3.88 1.13
C GLN A 36 3.24 -5.40 1.18
N ASP A 37 4.44 -5.89 1.52
CA ASP A 37 4.72 -7.32 1.67
C ASP A 37 3.86 -7.97 2.77
N ILE A 38 3.78 -7.30 3.93
CA ILE A 38 2.97 -7.78 5.06
C ILE A 38 1.50 -7.84 4.67
N PHE A 39 0.97 -6.74 4.13
CA PHE A 39 -0.44 -6.60 3.80
C PHE A 39 -0.89 -7.62 2.76
N THR A 40 -0.19 -7.67 1.62
CA THR A 40 -0.54 -8.57 0.52
C THR A 40 -0.24 -10.03 0.86
N GLY A 41 0.73 -10.30 1.75
CA GLY A 41 1.01 -11.63 2.28
C GLY A 41 -0.10 -12.22 3.15
N TYR A 42 -1.04 -11.40 3.64
CA TYR A 42 -2.23 -11.88 4.37
C TYR A 42 -3.45 -12.12 3.49
N PHE A 43 -3.35 -11.92 2.17
CA PHE A 43 -4.47 -12.17 1.27
C PHE A 43 -4.80 -13.67 1.25
N LYS A 44 -6.04 -13.99 1.58
CA LYS A 44 -6.55 -15.34 1.66
C LYS A 44 -8.04 -15.35 1.35
N GLU A 45 -8.46 -16.23 0.45
CA GLU A 45 -9.87 -16.36 0.11
C GLU A 45 -10.70 -16.67 1.36
N GLY A 46 -11.83 -15.97 1.51
CA GLY A 46 -12.78 -16.14 2.60
C GLY A 46 -12.45 -15.35 3.87
N ASP A 47 -11.22 -14.87 4.07
CA ASP A 47 -10.93 -13.93 5.16
C ASP A 47 -11.61 -12.57 4.85
N SER A 48 -12.20 -11.93 5.87
CA SER A 48 -12.79 -10.59 5.69
C SER A 48 -11.72 -9.51 5.61
N GLY A 49 -12.07 -8.37 5.00
CA GLY A 49 -11.20 -7.21 4.95
C GLY A 49 -10.74 -6.74 6.33
N ASN A 50 -11.62 -6.79 7.34
CA ASN A 50 -11.31 -6.43 8.72
C ASN A 50 -10.29 -7.39 9.36
N VAL A 51 -10.38 -8.69 9.07
CA VAL A 51 -9.41 -9.69 9.56
C VAL A 51 -8.03 -9.46 8.94
N ILE A 52 -7.98 -9.24 7.62
CA ILE A 52 -6.72 -8.97 6.90
C ILE A 52 -6.09 -7.66 7.39
N LEU A 53 -6.90 -6.60 7.53
CA LEU A 53 -6.46 -5.31 8.07
C LEU A 53 -5.84 -5.48 9.47
N ALA A 54 -6.55 -6.14 10.39
CA ALA A 54 -6.08 -6.31 11.76
C ALA A 54 -4.74 -7.05 11.83
N LYS A 55 -4.62 -8.19 11.13
CA LYS A 55 -3.37 -8.97 11.04
C LYS A 55 -2.21 -8.15 10.47
N SER A 56 -2.48 -7.37 9.41
CA SER A 56 -1.47 -6.56 8.74
C SER A 56 -0.95 -5.43 9.63
N LEU A 57 -1.85 -4.72 10.31
CA LEU A 57 -1.50 -3.65 11.23
C LEU A 57 -0.75 -4.16 12.46
N GLU A 58 -1.21 -5.28 13.04
CA GLU A 58 -0.52 -5.94 14.15
C GLU A 58 0.90 -6.34 13.76
N LYS A 59 1.05 -7.03 12.63
CA LYS A 59 2.36 -7.47 12.15
C LYS A 59 3.28 -6.30 11.84
N GLY A 60 2.80 -5.27 11.12
CA GLY A 60 3.60 -4.09 10.83
C GLY A 60 4.07 -3.37 12.09
N ARG A 61 3.18 -3.17 13.07
CA ARG A 61 3.54 -2.56 14.37
C ARG A 61 4.53 -3.40 15.16
N SER A 62 4.42 -4.73 15.12
CA SER A 62 5.38 -5.64 15.76
C SER A 62 6.79 -5.55 15.17
N GLU A 63 6.91 -5.13 13.91
CA GLU A 63 8.19 -4.87 13.23
C GLU A 63 8.68 -3.42 13.41
N GLY A 64 8.00 -2.62 14.24
CA GLY A 64 8.36 -1.22 14.50
C GLY A 64 7.84 -0.23 13.46
N LEU A 65 7.01 -0.66 12.51
CA LEU A 65 6.40 0.20 11.50
C LEU A 65 5.18 0.95 12.06
N ARG A 66 4.77 2.02 11.38
CA ARG A 66 3.54 2.77 11.69
C ARG A 66 2.58 2.74 10.50
N PRO A 67 2.04 1.55 10.15
CA PRO A 67 1.22 1.38 8.95
C PRO A 67 -0.17 2.02 9.07
N ALA A 68 -0.68 2.49 7.95
CA ALA A 68 -2.10 2.77 7.72
C ALA A 68 -2.48 2.25 6.33
N ILE A 69 -3.57 1.48 6.25
CA ILE A 69 -3.97 0.75 5.03
C ILE A 69 -5.35 1.26 4.58
N TYR A 70 -5.48 1.54 3.29
CA TYR A 70 -6.75 1.83 2.64
C TYR A 70 -6.74 1.20 1.26
N THR A 71 -7.40 0.06 1.09
CA THR A 71 -7.39 -0.67 -0.18
C THR A 71 -8.82 -0.99 -0.59
N HIS A 72 -9.09 -0.83 -1.88
CA HIS A 72 -10.42 -1.01 -2.45
C HIS A 72 -10.39 -1.82 -3.76
N PRO A 73 -11.50 -2.46 -4.13
CA PRO A 73 -11.60 -3.16 -5.41
C PRO A 73 -11.52 -2.18 -6.59
N LEU A 74 -10.89 -2.63 -7.66
CA LEU A 74 -10.84 -1.98 -8.98
C LEU A 74 -11.72 -2.73 -9.98
N GLY A 75 -12.08 -2.06 -11.07
CA GLY A 75 -12.92 -2.63 -12.12
C GLY A 75 -13.40 -1.57 -13.10
N THR A 76 -14.69 -1.60 -13.44
CA THR A 76 -15.32 -0.56 -14.27
C THR A 76 -15.45 0.78 -13.56
N TYR A 77 -15.34 0.80 -12.23
CA TYR A 77 -15.27 2.00 -11.40
C TYR A 77 -13.92 2.07 -10.68
N GLY A 78 -13.41 3.28 -10.43
CA GLY A 78 -12.21 3.49 -9.61
C GLY A 78 -12.36 2.89 -8.22
N HIS A 79 -13.53 3.05 -7.59
CA HIS A 79 -13.90 2.33 -6.38
C HIS A 79 -15.04 1.35 -6.70
N SER A 80 -14.69 0.11 -7.05
CA SER A 80 -15.66 -0.93 -7.35
C SER A 80 -16.17 -1.63 -6.08
N SER A 81 -17.29 -2.34 -6.18
CA SER A 81 -17.85 -3.10 -5.05
C SER A 81 -17.02 -4.34 -4.74
N GLY A 82 -16.89 -4.67 -3.46
CA GLY A 82 -16.15 -5.85 -2.98
C GLY A 82 -15.53 -5.57 -1.63
N THR A 83 -14.49 -6.34 -1.29
CA THR A 83 -13.81 -6.28 0.01
C THR A 83 -13.14 -4.92 0.25
N THR A 84 -13.57 -4.19 1.28
CA THR A 84 -12.87 -2.98 1.74
C THR A 84 -11.82 -3.35 2.79
N LEU A 85 -10.61 -2.82 2.65
CA LEU A 85 -9.47 -3.12 3.53
C LEU A 85 -8.97 -1.81 4.15
N GLY A 86 -9.58 -1.42 5.27
CA GLY A 86 -9.28 -0.15 5.95
C GLY A 86 -9.78 1.09 5.21
N MET A 87 -9.62 2.26 5.84
CA MET A 87 -9.80 3.61 5.25
C MET A 87 -8.79 4.56 5.88
N TRP A 88 -8.52 5.71 5.27
CA TRP A 88 -7.58 6.71 5.80
C TRP A 88 -7.84 7.12 7.27
N ASP A 89 -9.10 7.05 7.73
CA ASP A 89 -9.55 7.35 9.10
C ASP A 89 -10.00 6.12 9.92
N SER A 90 -10.04 4.94 9.31
CA SER A 90 -10.65 3.73 9.89
C SER A 90 -9.69 2.55 9.93
N GLN A 91 -8.71 2.61 10.84
CA GLN A 91 -7.70 1.56 11.04
C GLN A 91 -8.09 0.51 12.10
N GLY A 92 -9.25 0.67 12.74
CA GLY A 92 -9.83 -0.34 13.65
C GLY A 92 -10.76 -1.34 12.96
N GLY A 93 -10.93 -1.21 11.65
CA GLY A 93 -11.94 -1.92 10.86
C GLY A 93 -12.96 -0.98 10.23
N VAL A 94 -13.63 -1.46 9.20
CA VAL A 94 -14.69 -0.80 8.46
C VAL A 94 -15.95 -1.66 8.62
N PRO A 95 -16.89 -1.31 9.52
CA PRO A 95 -18.08 -2.11 9.75
C PRO A 95 -18.87 -2.33 8.46
N VAL A 96 -19.42 -3.53 8.29
CA VAL A 96 -20.19 -3.98 7.11
C VAL A 96 -19.31 -4.15 5.86
N ASN A 97 -18.68 -3.08 5.37
CA ASN A 97 -17.92 -3.13 4.11
C ASN A 97 -16.62 -3.94 4.25
N GLY A 98 -15.94 -3.84 5.38
CA GLY A 98 -14.77 -4.65 5.71
C GLY A 98 -15.12 -6.06 6.20
N ASP A 99 -16.39 -6.36 6.45
CA ASP A 99 -16.83 -7.72 6.81
C ASP A 99 -17.04 -8.60 5.58
N TYR A 100 -17.11 -8.00 4.39
CA TYR A 100 -17.20 -8.72 3.13
C TYR A 100 -15.92 -9.54 2.90
N PRO A 101 -16.02 -10.84 2.56
CA PRO A 101 -14.86 -11.70 2.38
C PRO A 101 -14.05 -11.36 1.13
N LEU A 102 -12.76 -11.66 1.16
CA LEU A 102 -11.88 -11.62 0.00
C LEU A 102 -12.21 -12.79 -0.96
N HIS A 103 -12.32 -12.50 -2.25
CA HIS A 103 -12.59 -13.51 -3.29
C HIS A 103 -11.50 -13.50 -4.36
N VAL A 104 -11.16 -14.69 -4.86
CA VAL A 104 -10.24 -14.83 -5.99
C VAL A 104 -10.82 -14.19 -7.25
N ASN A 105 -9.94 -13.93 -8.21
CA ASN A 105 -10.23 -13.24 -9.47
C ASN A 105 -10.68 -11.78 -9.28
N THR A 106 -10.16 -11.11 -8.24
CA THR A 106 -10.46 -9.71 -7.92
C THR A 106 -9.20 -8.84 -8.04
N VAL A 107 -9.35 -7.65 -8.63
CA VAL A 107 -8.29 -6.64 -8.71
C VAL A 107 -8.56 -5.57 -7.64
N TYR A 108 -7.49 -5.09 -7.02
CA TYR A 108 -7.52 -4.08 -5.95
C TYR A 108 -6.52 -2.97 -6.22
N ALA A 109 -6.82 -1.76 -5.76
CA ALA A 109 -5.85 -0.70 -5.58
C ALA A 109 -5.15 -0.93 -4.24
N ILE A 110 -3.90 -1.41 -4.28
CA ILE A 110 -3.11 -1.72 -3.09
C ILE A 110 -2.52 -0.42 -2.55
N GLU A 111 -3.39 0.38 -1.94
CA GLU A 111 -3.10 1.68 -1.37
C GLU A 111 -2.84 1.56 0.15
N LEU A 112 -1.70 2.07 0.58
CA LEU A 112 -1.29 2.08 1.98
C LEU A 112 -0.14 3.06 2.21
N ASN A 113 0.17 3.29 3.47
CA ASN A 113 1.36 4.03 3.85
C ASN A 113 1.97 3.52 5.16
N THR A 114 3.20 3.95 5.40
CA THR A 114 3.81 3.92 6.73
C THR A 114 4.33 5.31 7.09
N THR A 115 4.15 5.70 8.35
CA THR A 115 4.71 6.97 8.85
C THR A 115 6.15 6.73 9.32
N VAL A 116 7.10 7.47 8.77
CA VAL A 116 8.54 7.37 9.09
C VAL A 116 9.04 8.73 9.58
N THR A 117 9.82 8.72 10.66
CA THR A 117 10.49 9.94 11.15
C THR A 117 11.74 10.16 10.32
N ILE A 118 11.83 11.29 9.64
CA ILE A 118 12.99 11.70 8.86
C ILE A 118 13.85 12.60 9.73
N GLU A 119 14.89 12.02 10.34
CA GLU A 119 15.76 12.71 11.29
C GLU A 119 16.37 14.00 10.72
N PRO A 120 16.93 14.04 9.48
CA PRO A 120 17.46 15.28 8.91
C PRO A 120 16.41 16.39 8.78
N TRP A 121 15.13 16.04 8.69
CA TRP A 121 14.02 16.98 8.57
C TRP A 121 13.34 17.28 9.91
N LYS A 122 13.63 16.48 10.95
CA LYS A 122 12.95 16.50 12.25
C LYS A 122 11.42 16.45 12.11
N LYS A 123 10.96 15.64 11.16
CA LYS A 123 9.55 15.56 10.77
C LYS A 123 9.15 14.13 10.45
N ASP A 124 7.89 13.83 10.76
CA ASP A 124 7.24 12.64 10.25
C ASP A 124 6.77 12.85 8.83
N VAL A 125 6.98 11.85 7.99
CA VAL A 125 6.46 11.78 6.62
C VAL A 125 5.74 10.46 6.42
N ARG A 126 4.80 10.43 5.46
CA ARG A 126 4.14 9.19 5.05
C ARG A 126 4.73 8.73 3.73
N ILE A 127 5.22 7.51 3.70
CA ILE A 127 5.56 6.82 2.46
C ILE A 127 4.27 6.19 1.95
N MET A 128 3.54 6.95 1.13
CA MET A 128 2.28 6.52 0.51
C MET A 128 2.55 5.78 -0.79
N LEU A 129 2.01 4.57 -0.94
CA LEU A 129 2.23 3.70 -2.10
C LEU A 129 0.89 3.18 -2.58
N GLU A 130 0.73 3.12 -3.88
CA GLU A 130 -0.46 2.54 -4.49
C GLU A 130 -0.12 1.91 -5.83
N GLU A 131 -0.55 0.66 -6.00
CA GLU A 131 -0.38 -0.11 -7.24
C GLU A 131 -1.56 -1.06 -7.43
N ALA A 132 -1.91 -1.33 -8.68
CA ALA A 132 -2.92 -2.35 -8.99
C ALA A 132 -2.39 -3.76 -8.65
N GLY A 133 -3.14 -4.48 -7.82
CA GLY A 133 -2.87 -5.86 -7.42
C GLY A 133 -3.99 -6.81 -7.83
N PHE A 134 -3.65 -8.02 -8.26
CA PHE A 134 -4.58 -9.08 -8.62
C PHE A 134 -4.47 -10.24 -7.63
N PHE A 135 -5.60 -10.62 -7.04
CA PHE A 135 -5.71 -11.82 -6.21
C PHE A 135 -6.42 -12.91 -7.02
N GLY A 136 -5.68 -13.93 -7.44
CA GLY A 136 -6.17 -15.08 -8.21
C GLY A 136 -6.06 -16.39 -7.44
N GLU A 137 -6.35 -17.50 -8.12
CA GLU A 137 -6.24 -18.86 -7.55
C GLU A 137 -4.81 -19.20 -7.12
N ASP A 138 -3.80 -18.67 -7.84
CA ASP A 138 -2.37 -18.83 -7.51
C ASP A 138 -1.87 -17.85 -6.43
N GLY A 139 -2.77 -17.04 -5.86
CA GLY A 139 -2.46 -16.02 -4.85
C GLY A 139 -2.36 -14.60 -5.40
N PHE A 140 -1.68 -13.74 -4.63
CA PHE A 140 -1.54 -12.31 -4.95
C PHE A 140 -0.35 -12.04 -5.88
N ARG A 141 -0.53 -11.14 -6.84
CA ARG A 141 0.54 -10.52 -7.62
C ARG A 141 0.20 -9.08 -7.97
N TYR A 142 1.21 -8.24 -8.16
CA TYR A 142 1.00 -6.94 -8.80
C TYR A 142 0.68 -7.09 -10.29
N VAL A 143 -0.20 -6.24 -10.81
CA VAL A 143 -0.61 -6.28 -12.23
C VAL A 143 0.53 -5.81 -13.13
N ASN A 144 1.24 -4.75 -12.75
CA ASN A 144 2.34 -4.17 -13.51
C ASN A 144 3.62 -3.99 -12.65
N GLY A 145 3.82 -4.88 -11.69
CA GLY A 145 4.85 -4.70 -10.66
C GLY A 145 4.50 -3.60 -9.67
N ARG A 146 5.47 -3.21 -8.84
CA ARG A 146 5.36 -2.11 -7.88
C ARG A 146 6.60 -1.22 -7.96
N GLN A 147 6.50 0.00 -7.46
CA GLN A 147 7.68 0.82 -7.24
C GLN A 147 8.59 0.22 -6.15
N GLU A 148 9.85 -0.06 -6.50
CA GLU A 148 10.84 -0.61 -5.56
C GLU A 148 11.88 0.41 -5.08
N ALA A 149 11.98 1.56 -5.76
CA ALA A 149 12.85 2.66 -5.39
C ALA A 149 12.25 4.02 -5.79
N ILE A 150 12.56 5.07 -5.03
CA ILE A 150 12.17 6.45 -5.34
C ILE A 150 12.83 6.86 -6.66
N LYS A 151 12.06 7.46 -7.57
CA LYS A 151 12.60 7.94 -8.84
C LYS A 151 13.32 9.28 -8.65
N ALA A 152 14.63 9.31 -8.88
CA ALA A 152 15.37 10.57 -8.95
C ALA A 152 14.97 11.38 -10.20
N ILE A 153 14.75 12.68 -10.01
CA ILE A 153 14.42 13.63 -11.07
C ILE A 153 15.50 14.71 -11.05
N ASP A 154 16.29 14.74 -12.12
CA ASP A 154 17.22 15.83 -12.40
C ASP A 154 16.48 16.97 -13.13
N TRP A 155 16.87 18.23 -12.91
CA TRP A 155 16.18 19.40 -13.45
C TRP A 155 17.12 20.50 -13.96
#